data_AF-A0A9Q9P8L5-F1
#
_entry.id   AF-A0A9Q9P8L5-F1
#
_cell.length_a   1.000
_cell.length_b   1.000
_cell.length_c   1.000
_cell.angle_alpha   90.00
_cell.angle_beta   90.00
_cell.angle_gamma   90.00
#
_symmetry.space_group_name_H-M   'P 1'
#
loop_
_entity.id
_entity.type
_entity.pdbx_description
1 polymer ?
#
loop_
_entity_poly.entity_id
_entity_poly.type
_entity_poly.pdbx_seq_one_letter_code
_entity_poly.pdbx_strand_id
1 'polypeptide(L)'
;MSSGEGVRERQEQVLTAFVLRARRVRAHSLALDLPALRQMQHPQFTIIGRTDSRYVTLRTEYPPEEQVESAAARIRPLLLQGDDTHYGKAMNALLYFAKADGADQEAIEGLKALRKGVDRGGVGE
;
A
#
# COMPACT_ATOMS: atom_id res chain seq x y z
N MET A 1 0.66 -36.86 -4.83
CA MET A 1 0.12 -35.54 -4.43
C MET A 1 -0.09 -34.76 -5.71
N SER A 2 -1.34 -34.49 -6.08
CA SER A 2 -1.68 -33.92 -7.39
C SER A 2 -1.15 -32.49 -7.47
N SER A 3 -0.43 -32.15 -8.55
CA SER A 3 0.19 -30.83 -8.74
C SER A 3 -0.78 -29.65 -8.60
N GLY A 4 -2.09 -29.87 -8.75
CA GLY A 4 -3.12 -28.84 -8.53
C GLY A 4 -3.37 -28.48 -7.05
N GLU A 5 -3.20 -29.43 -6.13
CA GLU A 5 -3.47 -29.23 -4.71
C GLU A 5 -2.39 -28.34 -4.05
N GLY A 6 -1.13 -28.58 -4.38
CA GLY A 6 -0.01 -27.74 -3.90
C GLY A 6 -0.02 -26.31 -4.45
N VAL A 7 -0.57 -26.10 -5.66
CA VAL A 7 -0.75 -24.74 -6.21
C VAL A 7 -1.82 -23.98 -5.42
N ARG A 8 -2.96 -24.63 -5.15
CA ARG A 8 -4.06 -24.01 -4.39
C ARG A 8 -3.62 -23.61 -2.98
N GLU A 9 -2.95 -24.51 -2.26
CA GLU A 9 -2.42 -24.24 -0.91
C GLU A 9 -1.47 -23.03 -0.91
N ARG A 10 -0.58 -22.94 -1.89
CA ARG A 10 0.33 -21.79 -2.02
C ARG A 10 -0.42 -20.47 -2.24
N GLN A 11 -1.48 -20.47 -3.06
CA GLN A 11 -2.29 -19.26 -3.26
C GLN A 11 -3.03 -18.85 -1.97
N GLU A 12 -3.52 -19.81 -1.21
CA GLU A 12 -4.19 -19.59 0.08
C GLU A 12 -3.23 -19.01 1.13
N GLN A 13 -2.00 -19.53 1.19
CA GLN A 13 -0.96 -18.99 2.08
C GLN A 13 -0.62 -17.53 1.74
N VAL A 14 -0.50 -17.19 0.46
CA VAL A 14 -0.24 -15.81 -0.01
C VAL A 14 -1.37 -14.88 0.42
N LEU A 15 -2.64 -15.26 0.19
CA LEU A 15 -3.78 -14.44 0.59
C LEU A 15 -3.87 -14.26 2.10
N THR A 16 -3.70 -15.34 2.86
CA THR A 16 -3.76 -15.31 4.32
C THR A 16 -2.71 -14.35 4.88
N ALA A 17 -1.47 -14.48 4.41
CA ALA A 17 -0.37 -13.64 4.85
C ALA A 17 -0.59 -12.16 4.46
N PHE A 18 -1.07 -11.90 3.23
CA PHE A 18 -1.41 -10.55 2.78
C PHE A 18 -2.52 -9.92 3.63
N VAL A 19 -3.61 -10.64 3.91
CA VAL A 19 -4.74 -10.13 4.70
C VAL A 19 -4.29 -9.77 6.12
N LEU A 20 -3.44 -10.58 6.74
CA LEU A 20 -2.89 -10.27 8.07
C LEU A 20 -2.07 -8.98 8.06
N ARG A 21 -1.26 -8.77 7.03
CA ARG A 21 -0.47 -7.53 6.86
C ARG A 21 -1.37 -6.33 6.59
N ALA A 22 -2.34 -6.46 5.68
CA ALA A 22 -3.30 -5.40 5.35
C ALA A 22 -4.10 -4.95 6.58
N ARG A 23 -4.51 -5.89 7.45
CA ARG A 23 -5.16 -5.57 8.73
C ARG A 23 -4.26 -4.75 9.65
N ARG A 24 -2.97 -5.09 9.74
CA ARG A 24 -1.98 -4.33 10.54
C ARG A 24 -1.72 -2.93 9.98
N VAL A 25 -1.71 -2.79 8.66
CA VAL A 25 -1.61 -1.48 8.00
C VAL A 25 -2.84 -0.64 8.35
N ARG A 26 -4.05 -1.19 8.19
CA ARG A 26 -5.31 -0.50 8.50
C ARG A 26 -5.42 -0.07 9.97
N ALA A 27 -4.88 -0.87 10.89
CA ALA A 27 -4.91 -0.57 12.32
C ALA A 27 -3.84 0.46 12.76
N HIS A 28 -2.94 0.89 11.86
CA HIS A 28 -1.89 1.82 12.21
C HIS A 28 -2.42 3.24 12.43
N SER A 29 -1.89 3.97 13.42
CA SER A 29 -2.32 5.33 13.77
C SER A 29 -2.31 6.28 12.57
N LEU A 30 -1.24 6.25 11.76
CA LEU A 30 -1.13 7.09 10.57
C LEU A 30 -2.14 6.70 9.47
N ALA A 31 -2.57 5.43 9.40
CA ALA A 31 -3.61 5.01 8.45
C ALA A 31 -5.02 5.46 8.88
N LEU A 32 -5.22 5.71 10.17
CA LEU A 32 -6.46 6.25 10.73
C LEU A 32 -6.51 7.79 10.61
N ASP A 33 -5.37 8.45 10.49
CA ASP A 33 -5.24 9.90 10.28
C ASP A 33 -5.07 10.25 8.79
N LEU A 34 -6.17 10.15 8.04
CA LEU A 34 -6.20 10.55 6.63
C LEU A 34 -5.75 12.00 6.38
N PRO A 35 -6.14 13.00 7.21
CA PRO A 35 -5.62 14.35 7.07
C PRO A 35 -4.10 14.43 7.13
N ALA A 36 -3.46 13.79 8.11
CA ALA A 36 -2.00 13.76 8.21
C ALA A 36 -1.34 13.12 6.98
N LEU A 37 -1.90 12.00 6.48
CA LEU A 37 -1.40 11.36 5.25
C LEU A 37 -1.51 12.27 4.02
N ARG A 38 -2.60 13.03 3.89
CA ARG A 38 -2.79 13.99 2.78
C ARG A 38 -1.83 15.15 2.89
N GLN A 39 -1.57 15.64 4.10
CA GLN A 39 -0.58 16.69 4.34
C GLN A 39 0.84 16.21 3.99
N MET A 40 1.16 14.94 4.20
CA MET A 40 2.43 14.35 3.76
C MET A 40 2.55 14.26 2.23
N GLN A 41 1.45 14.02 1.50
CA GLN A 41 1.45 14.02 0.03
C GLN A 41 1.65 15.43 -0.56
N HIS A 42 1.19 16.46 0.16
CA HIS A 42 1.28 17.86 -0.25
C HIS A 42 1.84 18.71 0.90
N PRO A 43 3.17 18.67 1.12
CA PRO A 43 3.78 19.37 2.25
C PRO A 43 3.51 20.86 2.18
N GLN A 44 2.95 21.40 3.26
CA GLN A 44 2.69 22.82 3.40
C GLN A 44 3.86 23.48 4.12
N PHE A 45 4.29 24.63 3.57
CA PHE A 45 5.34 25.45 4.16
C PHE A 45 4.72 26.76 4.62
N THR A 46 4.99 27.13 5.87
CA THR A 46 4.68 28.46 6.39
C THR A 46 5.91 29.33 6.24
N ILE A 47 5.75 30.44 5.53
CA ILE A 47 6.79 31.46 5.37
C ILE A 47 6.63 32.50 6.48
N ILE A 48 7.59 32.55 7.39
CA ILE A 48 7.61 33.52 8.49
C ILE A 48 8.66 34.57 8.16
N GLY A 49 8.21 35.70 7.61
CA GLY A 49 9.04 36.89 7.41
C GLY A 49 8.93 37.80 8.64
N ARG A 50 10.07 38.29 9.14
CA ARG A 50 10.09 39.33 10.17
C ARG A 50 10.58 40.64 9.57
N THR A 51 9.86 41.73 9.81
CA THR A 51 10.16 43.06 9.25
C THR A 51 11.50 43.63 9.73
N ASP A 52 12.01 43.15 10.87
CA ASP A 52 13.29 43.53 11.47
C ASP A 52 14.48 42.66 11.01
N SER A 53 14.23 41.67 10.15
CA SER A 53 15.21 40.66 9.76
C SER A 53 15.35 40.60 8.23
N ARG A 54 16.59 40.45 7.75
CA ARG A 54 16.84 40.12 6.33
C ARG A 54 16.61 38.63 6.02
N TYR A 55 16.26 37.84 7.02
CA TYR A 55 16.05 36.41 6.89
C TYR A 55 14.56 36.07 6.90
N VAL A 56 14.20 35.11 6.06
CA VAL A 56 12.89 34.47 6.02
C VAL A 56 13.04 33.06 6.59
N THR A 57 12.17 32.70 7.52
CA THR A 57 12.14 31.33 8.07
C THR A 57 11.08 30.53 7.35
N LEU A 58 11.46 29.36 6.83
CA LEU A 58 10.52 28.38 6.29
C LEU A 58 10.22 27.35 7.39
N ARG A 59 8.96 27.19 7.78
CA ARG A 59 8.53 26.19 8.77
C ARG A 59 7.61 25.18 8.12
N THR A 60 7.81 23.89 8.44
CA THR A 60 6.90 22.81 8.08
C THR A 60 6.75 21.89 9.28
N GLU A 61 5.60 21.23 9.39
CA GLU A 61 5.26 20.33 10.49
C GLU A 61 5.01 18.94 9.90
N TYR A 62 5.66 17.93 10.46
CA TYR A 62 5.54 16.54 10.06
C TYR A 62 5.00 15.68 11.22
N PRO A 63 4.35 14.55 10.93
CA PRO A 63 4.02 13.55 11.96
C PRO A 63 5.30 13.06 12.68
N PRO A 64 5.17 12.50 13.89
CA PRO A 64 6.31 11.94 14.61
C PRO A 64 7.09 10.91 13.77
N GLU A 65 8.41 11.03 13.75
CA GLU A 65 9.32 10.20 12.94
C GLU A 65 9.07 8.69 13.15
N GLU A 66 8.96 8.27 14.42
CA GLU A 66 8.65 6.87 14.76
C GLU A 66 7.37 6.37 14.08
N GLN A 67 6.32 7.19 14.00
CA GLN A 67 5.07 6.80 13.34
C GLN A 67 5.26 6.66 11.83
N VAL A 68 6.08 7.52 11.22
CA VAL A 68 6.38 7.47 9.78
C VAL A 68 7.19 6.22 9.45
N GLU A 69 8.26 5.94 10.20
CA GLU A 69 9.09 4.74 10.01
C GLU A 69 8.28 3.45 10.23
N SER A 70 7.47 3.43 11.28
CA SER A 70 6.60 2.32 11.63
C SER A 70 5.54 2.09 10.54
N ALA A 71 4.98 3.15 9.95
CA ALA A 71 4.07 3.04 8.81
C ALA A 71 4.79 2.50 7.56
N ALA A 72 5.96 3.05 7.24
CA ALA A 72 6.78 2.64 6.09
C ALA A 72 7.13 1.14 6.15
N ALA A 73 7.54 0.64 7.31
CA ALA A 73 7.82 -0.78 7.52
C ALA A 73 6.59 -1.67 7.30
N ARG A 74 5.39 -1.19 7.64
CA ARG A 74 4.13 -1.95 7.50
C ARG A 74 3.59 -1.96 6.07
N ILE A 75 3.76 -0.87 5.31
CA ILE A 75 3.28 -0.79 3.92
C ILE A 75 4.21 -1.46 2.90
N ARG A 76 5.38 -1.94 3.33
CA ARG A 76 6.36 -2.63 2.46
C ARG A 76 5.75 -3.70 1.52
N PRO A 77 4.77 -4.53 1.91
CA PRO A 77 4.10 -5.46 0.99
C PRO A 77 3.35 -4.79 -0.17
N LEU A 78 2.92 -3.54 0.00
CA LEU A 78 2.28 -2.77 -1.06
C LEU A 78 3.30 -2.19 -2.05
N LEU A 79 4.55 -1.99 -1.62
CA LEU A 79 5.59 -1.28 -2.38
C LEU A 79 6.62 -2.23 -3.02
N LEU A 80 7.07 -3.26 -2.30
CA LEU A 80 8.21 -4.07 -2.70
C LEU A 80 7.74 -5.35 -3.41
N GLN A 81 7.98 -5.44 -4.72
CA GLN A 81 7.63 -6.61 -5.53
C GLN A 81 8.30 -7.92 -5.06
N GLY A 82 9.51 -7.81 -4.49
CA GLY A 82 10.26 -8.93 -3.93
C GLY A 82 9.64 -9.52 -2.66
N ASP A 83 8.71 -8.82 -2.00
CA ASP A 83 8.05 -9.33 -0.79
C ASP A 83 7.14 -10.52 -1.15
N ASP A 84 7.17 -11.58 -0.35
CA ASP A 84 6.31 -12.76 -0.55
C ASP A 84 4.82 -12.45 -0.41
N THR A 85 4.52 -11.40 0.34
CA THR A 85 3.16 -10.88 0.52
C THR A 85 2.87 -9.69 -0.38
N HIS A 86 3.60 -9.51 -1.48
CA HIS A 86 3.37 -8.37 -2.35
C HIS A 86 1.92 -8.30 -2.87
N TYR A 87 1.35 -7.09 -2.95
CA TYR A 87 0.00 -6.84 -3.48
C TYR A 87 -0.24 -7.54 -4.83
N GLY A 88 0.71 -7.47 -5.76
CA GLY A 88 0.59 -8.16 -7.06
C GLY A 88 0.44 -9.68 -6.92
N LYS A 89 1.16 -10.30 -5.97
CA LYS A 89 1.05 -11.75 -5.67
C LYS A 89 -0.32 -12.07 -5.07
N ALA A 90 -0.83 -11.22 -4.17
CA ALA A 90 -2.18 -11.37 -3.61
C ALA A 90 -3.28 -11.24 -4.68
N MET A 91 -3.17 -10.28 -5.60
CA MET A 91 -4.12 -10.14 -6.71
C MET A 91 -4.07 -11.33 -7.68
N ASN A 92 -2.88 -11.89 -7.92
CA ASN A 92 -2.76 -13.11 -8.72
C ASN A 92 -3.41 -14.32 -8.04
N ALA A 93 -3.28 -14.43 -6.72
CA ALA A 93 -3.97 -15.46 -5.94
C ALA A 93 -5.49 -15.29 -5.98
N LEU A 94 -6.01 -14.05 -5.84
CA LEU A 94 -7.45 -13.78 -6.01
C LEU A 94 -7.94 -14.15 -7.41
N LEU A 95 -7.19 -13.79 -8.45
CA LEU A 95 -7.53 -14.15 -9.84
C LEU A 95 -7.52 -15.66 -10.07
N TYR A 96 -6.64 -16.41 -9.39
CA TYR A 96 -6.63 -17.86 -9.44
C TYR A 96 -7.95 -18.43 -8.88
N PHE A 97 -8.35 -18.02 -7.68
CA PHE A 97 -9.60 -18.49 -7.07
C PHE A 97 -10.83 -18.04 -7.85
N ALA A 98 -10.88 -16.78 -8.28
CA ALA A 98 -11.99 -16.27 -9.09
C ALA A 98 -12.20 -17.09 -10.36
N LYS A 99 -11.12 -17.49 -11.05
CA LYS A 99 -11.22 -18.36 -12.24
C LYS A 99 -11.61 -19.79 -11.89
N ALA A 100 -11.06 -20.34 -10.79
CA ALA A 100 -11.35 -21.70 -10.37
C ALA A 100 -12.82 -21.87 -9.93
N ASP A 101 -13.38 -20.85 -9.30
CA ASP A 101 -14.76 -20.84 -8.77
C ASP A 101 -15.78 -20.33 -9.80
N GLY A 102 -15.35 -20.01 -11.01
CA GLY A 102 -16.24 -19.62 -12.12
C GLY A 102 -16.83 -18.21 -12.00
N ALA A 103 -16.08 -17.26 -11.42
CA ALA A 103 -16.48 -15.85 -11.39
C ALA A 103 -16.71 -15.31 -12.81
N ASP A 104 -17.64 -14.35 -12.92
CA ASP A 104 -17.97 -13.74 -14.20
C ASP A 104 -16.82 -12.88 -14.76
N GLN A 105 -16.97 -12.51 -16.04
CA GLN A 105 -15.97 -11.75 -16.77
C GLN A 105 -15.78 -10.34 -16.19
N GLU A 106 -16.83 -9.74 -15.62
CA GLU A 106 -16.77 -8.41 -15.01
C GLU A 106 -15.88 -8.42 -13.76
N ALA A 107 -16.08 -9.39 -12.87
CA ALA A 107 -15.26 -9.59 -11.68
C ALA A 107 -13.79 -9.87 -12.04
N ILE A 108 -13.54 -10.70 -13.05
CA ILE A 108 -12.17 -11.00 -13.51
C ILE A 108 -11.48 -9.74 -14.06
N GLU A 109 -12.16 -8.95 -14.88
CA GLU A 109 -11.59 -7.71 -15.40
C GLU A 109 -11.42 -6.64 -14.30
N GLY A 110 -12.33 -6.55 -13.34
CA GLY A 110 -12.19 -5.71 -12.16
C GLY A 110 -10.93 -6.03 -11.36
N LEU A 111 -10.67 -7.32 -11.09
CA LEU A 111 -9.45 -7.76 -10.39
C LEU A 111 -8.18 -7.44 -11.20
N LYS A 112 -8.20 -7.61 -12.52
CA LYS A 112 -7.07 -7.23 -13.39
C LYS A 112 -6.83 -5.72 -13.39
N ALA A 113 -7.89 -4.92 -13.38
CA ALA A 113 -7.81 -3.47 -13.33
C ALA A 113 -7.19 -2.99 -12.01
N LEU A 114 -7.64 -3.54 -10.88
CA LEU A 114 -7.07 -3.27 -9.55
C LEU A 114 -5.57 -3.59 -9.51
N ARG A 115 -5.15 -4.73 -10.07
CA ARG A 115 -3.74 -5.09 -10.17
C ARG A 115 -2.93 -4.06 -10.97
N LYS A 116 -3.42 -3.65 -12.15
CA LYS A 116 -2.76 -2.68 -13.03
C LYS A 116 -2.70 -1.26 -12.43
N GLY A 117 -3.72 -0.89 -11.65
CA GLY A 117 -3.79 0.43 -11.01
C GLY A 117 -2.65 0.68 -10.02
N VAL A 118 -2.17 -0.38 -9.35
CA VAL A 118 -1.04 -0.30 -8.40
C VAL A 118 0.32 -0.31 -9.12
N ASP A 119 0.47 -1.10 -10.19
CA ASP A 119 1.72 -1.12 -10.98
C ASP A 119 2.03 0.23 -11.65
N ARG A 120 1.02 1.04 -11.98
CA ARG A 120 1.20 2.38 -12.56
C ARG A 120 1.60 3.47 -11.55
N GLY A 121 1.43 3.23 -10.26
CA GLY A 121 1.89 4.13 -9.19
C GLY A 121 3.33 3.88 -8.74
N GLY A 122 3.98 2.84 -9.28
CA GLY A 122 5.32 2.39 -8.87
C GLY A 122 6.49 2.89 -9.72
N VAL A 123 6.23 3.65 -10.79
CA VAL A 123 7.29 4.26 -11.62
C VAL A 123 6.87 5.69 -11.96
N GLY A 124 7.21 6.60 -11.07
CA GLY A 124 7.50 7.97 -11.46
C GLY A 124 8.99 8.03 -11.77
N GLU A 125 9.33 8.09 -13.06
CA GLU A 125 10.50 8.85 -13.52
C GLU A 125 10.20 10.35 -13.37
#